data_AF-N2A7K3-F1
#
_entry.id   AF-N2A7K3-F1
#
_cell.length_a   1.000
_cell.length_b   1.000
_cell.length_c   1.000
_cell.angle_alpha   90.00
_cell.angle_beta   90.00
_cell.angle_gamma   90.00
#
_symmetry.space_group_name_H-M   'P 1'
#
loop_
_entity.id
_entity.type
_entity.pdbx_description
1 polymer ?
#
loop_
_entity_poly.entity_id
_entity_poly.type
_entity_poly.pdbx_seq_one_letter_code
_entity_poly.pdbx_strand_id
1 'polypeptide(L)'
;MHKIAGGDKEWYLIRRLKCTGDKCGRLHNELPDCICPYKHYDAGLIEDVADGVVSEEDTETEDYPCEGTMKHWRWWLHMNEKNMEGQIRAAAHRFLDLDGKFLKSRVSLLEEMKERISPGWLKAVVRAIYNSGGRIEPYLAGE
;
A
#
# COMPACT_ATOMS: atom_id res chain seq x y z
N MET A 1 -14.98 -0.19 9.12
CA MET A 1 -15.50 0.94 8.31
C MET A 1 -14.41 1.34 7.34
N HIS A 2 -14.70 1.24 6.06
CA HIS A 2 -13.82 1.60 4.96
C HIS A 2 -14.49 2.75 4.19
N LYS A 3 -13.75 3.82 3.92
CA LYS A 3 -14.27 5.01 3.24
C LYS A 3 -13.97 4.91 1.75
N ILE A 4 -14.95 5.22 0.92
CA ILE A 4 -14.76 5.37 -0.52
C ILE A 4 -14.90 6.85 -0.91
N ALA A 5 -14.65 7.17 -2.18
CA ALA A 5 -14.78 8.53 -2.70
C ALA A 5 -16.20 9.09 -2.43
N GLY A 6 -16.30 10.39 -2.15
CA GLY A 6 -17.58 11.05 -1.86
C GLY A 6 -18.11 10.83 -0.44
N GLY A 7 -17.39 10.11 0.43
CA GLY A 7 -17.70 9.99 1.87
C GLY A 7 -18.56 8.79 2.25
N ASP A 8 -18.92 7.97 1.27
CA ASP A 8 -19.61 6.70 1.48
C ASP A 8 -18.76 5.71 2.30
N LYS A 9 -19.45 4.79 2.98
CA LYS A 9 -18.84 3.87 3.94
C LYS A 9 -19.25 2.43 3.65
N GLU A 10 -18.24 1.59 3.57
CA GLU A 10 -18.40 0.15 3.44
C GLU A 10 -17.95 -0.57 4.71
N TRP A 11 -18.57 -1.72 4.95
CA TRP A 11 -18.27 -2.60 6.06
C TRP A 11 -17.83 -3.95 5.54
N TYR A 12 -16.58 -4.29 5.83
CA TYR A 12 -15.98 -5.55 5.44
C TYR A 12 -15.92 -6.48 6.65
N LEU A 13 -16.36 -7.73 6.46
CA LEU A 13 -16.10 -8.81 7.39
C LEU A 13 -14.67 -9.32 7.16
N ILE A 14 -13.75 -8.94 8.03
CA ILE A 14 -12.35 -9.38 7.95
C ILE A 14 -12.19 -10.69 8.71
N ARG A 15 -11.90 -11.76 7.98
CA ARG A 15 -11.65 -13.08 8.58
C ARG A 15 -10.36 -13.07 9.37
N ARG A 16 -10.38 -13.81 10.48
CA ARG A 16 -9.18 -14.12 11.27
C ARG A 16 -8.67 -15.49 10.86
N LEU A 17 -7.49 -15.53 10.24
CA LEU A 17 -6.87 -16.73 9.68
C LEU A 17 -5.65 -17.15 10.51
N LYS A 18 -5.38 -18.45 10.61
CA LYS A 18 -4.14 -18.95 11.24
C LYS A 18 -3.01 -18.94 10.20
N CYS A 19 -1.90 -18.28 10.52
CA CYS A 19 -0.73 -18.29 9.66
C CYS A 19 -0.15 -19.71 9.55
N THR A 20 -0.01 -20.19 8.32
CA THR A 20 0.55 -21.51 8.00
C THR A 20 2.08 -21.52 7.96
N GLY A 21 2.73 -20.35 8.09
CA GLY A 21 4.19 -20.28 8.13
C GLY A 21 4.74 -20.93 9.40
N ASP A 22 5.70 -21.84 9.22
CA ASP A 22 6.28 -22.68 10.28
C ASP A 22 6.78 -21.90 11.50
N LYS A 23 7.26 -20.67 11.29
CA LYS A 23 7.79 -19.80 12.35
C LYS A 23 6.73 -18.94 13.05
N CYS A 24 5.53 -18.82 12.50
CA CYS A 24 4.51 -17.90 13.00
C CYS A 24 3.43 -18.62 13.80
N GLY A 25 2.60 -19.44 13.16
CA GLY A 25 1.51 -20.21 13.80
C GLY A 25 0.41 -19.39 14.51
N ARG A 26 0.48 -18.05 14.51
CA ARG A 26 -0.47 -17.13 15.18
C ARG A 26 -1.70 -16.86 14.32
N LEU A 27 -2.72 -16.29 14.94
CA LEU A 27 -3.91 -15.79 14.24
C LEU A 27 -3.67 -14.35 13.74
N HIS A 28 -3.91 -14.11 12.47
CA HIS A 28 -3.83 -12.81 11.79
C HIS A 28 -5.17 -12.44 11.18
N ASN A 29 -5.38 -11.16 10.95
CA ASN A 29 -6.48 -10.70 10.11
C ASN A 29 -6.07 -10.85 8.64
N GLU A 30 -7.00 -11.26 7.78
CA GLU A 30 -6.79 -11.13 6.35
C GLU A 30 -6.64 -9.65 5.96
N LEU A 31 -5.91 -9.41 4.87
CA LEU A 31 -5.73 -8.08 4.29
C LEU A 31 -6.37 -8.07 2.90
N PRO A 32 -7.59 -7.54 2.74
CA PRO A 32 -8.20 -7.33 1.43
C PRO A 32 -7.40 -6.36 0.58
N ASP A 33 -7.38 -6.59 -0.74
CA ASP A 33 -6.62 -5.75 -1.70
C ASP A 33 -7.13 -4.30 -1.76
N CYS A 34 -8.37 -4.02 -1.33
CA CYS A 34 -8.90 -2.64 -1.18
C CYS A 34 -8.37 -1.90 0.05
N ILE A 35 -7.77 -2.60 1.03
CA ILE A 35 -7.35 -2.00 2.29
C ILE A 35 -5.83 -1.79 2.30
N CYS A 36 -5.41 -0.53 2.43
CA CYS A 36 -4.05 -0.21 2.83
C CYS A 36 -3.98 -0.13 4.37
N PRO A 37 -3.09 -0.89 5.05
CA PRO A 37 -2.98 -0.85 6.49
C PRO A 37 -2.78 0.57 7.05
N TYR A 38 -3.44 0.86 8.17
CA TYR A 38 -3.50 2.17 8.84
C TYR A 38 -4.14 3.30 8.03
N LYS A 39 -4.68 3.02 6.84
CA LYS A 39 -5.45 4.00 6.05
C LYS A 39 -6.91 3.59 6.04
N HIS A 40 -7.80 4.58 6.15
CA HIS A 40 -9.24 4.34 6.24
C HIS A 40 -9.95 4.32 4.89
N TYR A 41 -9.26 4.71 3.81
CA TYR A 41 -9.84 4.85 2.47
C TYR A 41 -9.43 3.71 1.55
N ASP A 42 -10.16 3.54 0.44
CA ASP A 42 -9.82 2.58 -0.61
C ASP A 42 -8.39 2.82 -1.12
N ALA A 43 -7.65 1.72 -1.25
CA ALA A 43 -6.28 1.77 -1.72
C ALA A 43 -6.16 2.33 -3.15
N GLY A 44 -7.21 2.18 -3.99
CA GLY A 44 -7.28 2.82 -5.31
C GLY A 44 -7.41 4.34 -5.19
N LEU A 45 -8.28 4.85 -4.31
CA LEU A 45 -8.38 6.30 -4.09
C LEU A 45 -7.07 6.90 -3.54
N ILE A 46 -6.37 6.17 -2.65
CA ILE A 46 -5.05 6.59 -2.17
C ILE A 46 -4.04 6.62 -3.32
N GLU A 47 -4.10 5.65 -4.23
CA GLU A 47 -3.28 5.58 -5.44
C GLU A 47 -3.58 6.75 -6.39
N ASP A 48 -4.85 7.04 -6.66
CA ASP A 48 -5.25 8.14 -7.53
C ASP A 48 -4.76 9.50 -7.01
N VAL A 49 -4.80 9.72 -5.69
CA VAL A 49 -4.25 10.92 -5.05
C VAL A 49 -2.72 10.98 -5.16
N ALA A 50 -2.05 9.83 -5.14
CA ALA A 50 -0.60 9.72 -5.26
C ALA A 50 -0.13 9.99 -6.68
N ASP A 51 -0.86 9.47 -7.66
CA ASP A 51 -0.57 9.59 -9.09
C ASP A 51 -1.08 10.93 -9.66
N GLY A 52 -1.78 11.73 -8.85
CA GLY A 52 -2.29 13.06 -9.23
C GLY A 52 -3.55 13.02 -10.09
N VAL A 53 -4.20 11.86 -10.18
CA VAL A 53 -5.50 11.67 -10.84
C VAL A 53 -6.59 12.41 -10.05
N VAL A 54 -6.56 12.30 -8.72
CA VAL A 54 -7.44 13.04 -7.80
C VAL A 54 -6.64 14.14 -7.11
N SER A 55 -7.19 15.36 -7.14
CA SER A 55 -6.59 16.54 -6.53
C SER A 55 -7.56 17.21 -5.57
N GLU A 56 -7.05 18.17 -4.82
CA GLU A 56 -7.82 18.93 -3.82
C GLU A 56 -8.78 19.93 -4.48
N GLU A 57 -8.63 20.15 -5.79
CA GLU A 57 -9.50 20.98 -6.62
C GLU A 57 -10.64 20.14 -7.26
N ASP A 58 -10.66 18.83 -7.04
CA ASP A 58 -11.69 17.93 -7.57
C ASP A 58 -13.00 18.08 -6.77
N THR A 59 -13.96 18.76 -7.39
CA THR A 59 -15.29 19.02 -6.84
C THR A 59 -16.10 17.74 -6.54
N GLU A 60 -15.78 16.59 -7.14
CA GLU A 60 -16.46 15.32 -6.83
C GLU A 60 -16.00 14.72 -5.49
N THR A 61 -14.85 15.15 -4.98
CA THR A 61 -14.22 14.60 -3.76
C THR A 61 -14.01 15.64 -2.66
N GLU A 62 -14.62 16.82 -2.79
CA GLU A 62 -14.30 18.09 -2.10
C GLU A 62 -14.07 17.99 -0.57
N ASP A 63 -14.70 17.02 0.11
CA ASP A 63 -14.49 16.76 1.56
C ASP A 63 -14.04 15.33 1.92
N TYR A 64 -13.98 14.41 0.96
CA TYR A 64 -13.79 12.97 1.21
C TYR A 64 -12.95 12.31 0.11
N PRO A 65 -11.61 12.44 0.18
CA PRO A 65 -10.80 12.91 1.30
C PRO A 65 -10.49 14.42 1.28
N CYS A 66 -10.40 15.06 2.46
CA CYS A 66 -9.95 16.45 2.53
C CYS A 66 -8.47 16.64 2.13
N GLU A 67 -8.10 17.87 1.78
CA GLU A 67 -6.73 18.31 1.44
C GLU A 67 -5.65 17.78 2.40
N GLY A 68 -5.84 17.96 3.71
CA GLY A 68 -4.87 17.49 4.70
C GLY A 68 -4.64 15.97 4.67
N THR A 69 -5.70 15.21 4.36
CA THR A 69 -5.62 13.76 4.20
C THR A 69 -4.84 13.40 2.94
N MET A 70 -5.10 14.08 1.82
CA MET A 70 -4.37 13.87 0.56
C MET A 70 -2.88 14.17 0.72
N LYS A 71 -2.54 15.33 1.30
CA LYS A 71 -1.14 15.70 1.61
C LYS A 71 -0.45 14.67 2.50
N HIS A 72 -1.15 14.18 3.52
CA HIS A 72 -0.59 13.15 4.39
C HIS A 72 -0.31 11.84 3.63
N TRP A 73 -1.14 11.43 2.67
CA TRP A 73 -0.87 10.23 1.87
C TRP A 73 0.33 10.41 0.93
N ARG A 74 0.42 11.54 0.24
CA ARG A 74 1.58 11.86 -0.61
C ARG A 74 2.87 11.85 0.22
N TRP A 75 2.84 12.47 1.39
CA TRP A 75 3.96 12.45 2.34
C TRP A 75 4.29 11.03 2.83
N TRP A 76 3.28 10.26 3.24
CA TRP A 76 3.46 8.88 3.71
C TRP A 76 4.09 7.97 2.65
N LEU A 77 3.69 8.12 1.38
CA LEU A 77 4.29 7.40 0.25
C LEU A 77 5.75 7.82 0.04
N HIS A 78 6.01 9.12 0.01
CA HIS A 78 7.36 9.65 -0.14
C HIS A 78 8.30 9.13 0.96
N MET A 79 7.84 9.16 2.22
CA MET A 79 8.63 8.65 3.35
C MET A 79 8.88 7.14 3.27
N ASN A 80 7.94 6.38 2.71
CA ASN A 80 8.04 4.92 2.57
C ASN A 80 8.71 4.46 1.28
N GLU A 81 9.08 5.33 0.35
CA GLU A 81 9.54 4.92 -0.99
C GLU A 81 10.69 3.89 -0.92
N LYS A 82 11.73 4.18 -0.13
CA LYS A 82 12.86 3.26 0.08
C LYS A 82 12.48 2.00 0.87
N ASN A 83 11.54 2.12 1.80
CA ASN A 83 11.04 0.97 2.55
C ASN A 83 10.30 0.01 1.62
N MET A 84 9.36 0.51 0.83
CA MET A 84 8.60 -0.27 -0.15
C MET A 84 9.55 -0.94 -1.13
N GLU A 85 10.49 -0.19 -1.72
CA GLU A 85 11.50 -0.71 -2.64
C GLU A 85 12.30 -1.88 -2.04
N GLY A 86 12.78 -1.72 -0.80
CA GLY A 86 13.52 -2.78 -0.11
C GLY A 86 12.66 -4.02 0.17
N GLN A 87 11.41 -3.82 0.60
CA GLN A 87 10.48 -4.90 0.94
C GLN A 87 10.07 -5.70 -0.31
N ILE A 88 9.68 -5.03 -1.40
CA ILE A 88 9.30 -5.72 -2.65
C ILE A 88 10.48 -6.47 -3.26
N ARG A 89 11.70 -5.93 -3.18
CA ARG A 89 12.90 -6.65 -3.62
C ARG A 89 13.19 -7.88 -2.79
N ALA A 90 13.10 -7.75 -1.46
CA ALA A 90 13.30 -8.88 -0.56
C ALA A 90 12.26 -9.98 -0.79
N ALA A 91 10.99 -9.60 -1.00
CA ALA A 91 9.93 -10.51 -1.37
C ALA A 91 10.20 -11.20 -2.72
N ALA A 92 10.53 -10.44 -3.76
CA ALA A 92 10.82 -10.97 -5.09
C ALA A 92 12.02 -11.91 -5.08
N HIS A 93 13.13 -11.55 -4.41
CA HIS A 93 14.29 -12.43 -4.24
C HIS A 93 13.91 -13.75 -3.56
N ARG A 94 13.11 -13.68 -2.49
CA ARG A 94 12.71 -14.86 -1.71
C ARG A 94 11.76 -15.79 -2.48
N PHE A 95 10.79 -15.25 -3.20
CA PHE A 95 9.70 -16.05 -3.79
C PHE A 95 9.91 -16.37 -5.27
N LEU A 96 10.71 -15.59 -5.99
CA LEU A 96 10.99 -15.79 -7.42
C LEU A 96 12.43 -16.26 -7.68
N ASP A 97 13.20 -16.54 -6.62
CA ASP A 97 14.61 -17.00 -6.68
C ASP A 97 15.50 -16.11 -7.56
N LEU A 98 15.25 -14.79 -7.54
CA LEU A 98 16.03 -13.82 -8.30
C LEU A 98 17.45 -13.75 -7.75
N ASP A 99 18.43 -13.50 -8.61
CA ASP A 99 19.83 -13.51 -8.17
C ASP A 99 20.18 -12.34 -7.21
N GLY A 100 21.32 -12.45 -6.54
CA GLY A 100 21.82 -11.35 -5.70
C GLY A 100 22.21 -10.08 -6.49
N LYS A 101 22.29 -10.14 -7.83
CA LYS A 101 22.53 -8.96 -8.67
C LYS A 101 21.26 -8.14 -8.82
N PHE A 102 20.09 -8.77 -8.86
CA PHE A 102 18.79 -8.11 -8.83
C PHE A 102 18.67 -7.20 -7.60
N LEU A 103 19.04 -7.69 -6.42
CA LEU A 103 19.05 -6.87 -5.19
C LEU A 103 19.97 -5.64 -5.31
N LYS A 104 21.06 -5.75 -6.08
CA LYS A 104 22.03 -4.67 -6.33
C LYS A 104 21.71 -3.81 -7.55
N SER A 105 20.63 -4.12 -8.28
CA SER A 105 20.20 -3.34 -9.44
C SER A 105 19.92 -1.90 -9.03
N ARG A 106 20.33 -0.94 -9.87
CA ARG A 106 20.01 0.49 -9.68
C ARG A 106 18.64 0.88 -10.22
N VAL A 107 17.98 -0.02 -10.96
CA VAL A 107 16.66 0.21 -11.53
C VAL A 107 15.62 0.05 -10.42
N SER A 108 14.75 1.04 -10.22
CA SER A 108 13.71 1.01 -9.19
C SER A 108 12.61 0.01 -9.54
N LEU A 109 12.44 -1.03 -8.73
CA LEU A 109 11.37 -2.00 -8.94
C LEU A 109 10.00 -1.35 -8.67
N LEU A 110 9.93 -0.44 -7.70
CA LEU A 110 8.71 0.28 -7.37
C LEU A 110 8.23 1.14 -8.54
N GLU A 111 9.13 1.87 -9.21
CA GLU A 111 8.77 2.66 -10.38
C GLU A 111 8.38 1.77 -11.56
N GLU A 112 9.09 0.66 -11.81
CA GLU A 112 8.68 -0.31 -12.83
C GLU A 112 7.28 -0.90 -12.55
N MET A 113 6.96 -1.14 -11.28
CA MET A 113 5.63 -1.62 -10.88
C MET A 113 4.56 -0.54 -11.10
N LYS A 114 4.83 0.72 -10.77
CA LYS A 114 3.92 1.84 -11.06
C LYS A 114 3.64 1.95 -12.56
N GLU A 115 4.67 1.95 -13.39
CA GLU A 115 4.53 2.09 -14.84
C GLU A 115 3.77 0.93 -15.50
N ARG A 116 3.95 -0.31 -15.00
CA ARG A 116 3.38 -1.50 -15.64
C ARG A 116 2.03 -1.93 -15.10
N ILE A 117 1.71 -1.57 -13.87
CA ILE A 117 0.56 -2.09 -13.12
C ILE A 117 -0.43 -0.97 -12.77
N SER A 118 -0.16 0.29 -13.11
CA SER A 118 -1.14 1.37 -12.92
C SER A 118 -2.35 1.21 -13.87
N PRO A 119 -3.60 1.35 -13.38
CA PRO A 119 -3.97 1.47 -11.97
C PRO A 119 -3.98 0.11 -11.25
N GLY A 120 -3.60 0.10 -9.98
CA GLY A 120 -3.52 -1.06 -9.09
C GLY A 120 -2.12 -1.35 -8.54
N TRP A 121 -1.13 -0.48 -8.78
CA TRP A 121 0.23 -0.71 -8.34
C TRP A 121 0.35 -0.73 -6.80
N LEU A 122 -0.40 0.14 -6.11
CA LEU A 122 -0.33 0.24 -4.64
C LEU A 122 -0.89 -1.02 -4.00
N LYS A 123 -2.01 -1.52 -4.52
CA LYS A 123 -2.61 -2.80 -4.09
C LYS A 123 -1.64 -3.95 -4.28
N ALA A 124 -0.95 -4.02 -5.43
CA ALA A 124 0.04 -5.04 -5.73
C ALA A 124 1.25 -4.99 -4.78
N VAL A 125 1.79 -3.79 -4.53
CA VAL A 125 2.93 -3.56 -3.62
C VAL A 125 2.54 -3.92 -2.19
N VAL A 126 1.42 -3.42 -1.67
CA VAL A 126 0.91 -3.74 -0.33
C VAL A 126 0.77 -5.27 -0.18
N ARG A 127 0.13 -5.93 -1.13
CA ARG A 127 -0.05 -7.39 -1.10
C ARG A 127 1.29 -8.13 -1.06
N ALA A 128 2.25 -7.74 -1.90
CA ALA A 128 3.57 -8.36 -1.93
C ALA A 128 4.31 -8.21 -0.59
N ILE A 129 4.31 -6.99 -0.04
CA ILE A 129 4.99 -6.67 1.22
C ILE A 129 4.36 -7.45 2.38
N TYR A 130 3.05 -7.33 2.60
CA TYR A 130 2.43 -7.93 3.78
C TYR A 130 2.36 -9.47 3.71
N ASN A 131 2.13 -10.06 2.53
CA ASN A 131 2.13 -11.52 2.38
C ASN A 131 3.54 -12.13 2.54
N SER A 132 4.59 -11.33 2.35
CA SER A 132 5.98 -11.75 2.60
C SER A 132 6.38 -11.65 4.08
N GLY A 133 5.52 -11.09 4.95
CA GLY A 133 5.80 -10.79 6.35
C GLY A 133 6.47 -9.43 6.58
N GLY A 134 6.56 -8.60 5.54
CA GLY A 134 7.01 -7.21 5.62
C GLY A 134 5.94 -6.26 6.15
N ARG A 135 6.27 -4.98 6.21
CA ARG A 135 5.35 -3.90 6.56
C ARG A 135 5.78 -2.58 5.92
N ILE A 136 4.79 -1.74 5.68
CA ILE A 136 4.99 -0.33 5.32
C ILE A 136 4.83 0.48 6.60
N GLU A 137 5.74 1.40 6.87
CA GLU A 137 5.70 2.17 8.11
C GLU A 137 4.49 3.13 8.08
N PRO A 138 3.69 3.21 9.15
CA PRO A 138 2.51 4.08 9.17
C PRO A 138 2.88 5.57 9.09
N TYR A 139 4.12 5.91 9.48
CA TYR A 139 4.63 7.24 9.77
C TYR A 139 3.61 8.11 10.50
N LEU A 140 3.64 8.05 11.83
CA LEU A 140 2.97 9.06 12.64
C LEU A 140 3.70 10.39 12.37
N ALA A 141 2.94 11.44 12.02
CA ALA A 141 3.50 12.77 12.07
C ALA A 141 4.07 12.95 13.49
N GLY A 142 5.38 13.22 13.58
CA GLY A 142 5.99 13.58 14.85
C GLY A 142 5.24 14.79 15.40
N GLU A 143 4.99 14.74 16.71
CA GLU A 143 4.44 15.85 17.50
C GLU A 143 5.17 17.18 17.25
#